data_AF-A0A2K6NFU8-F1
#
_entry.id   AF-A0A2K6NFU8-F1
#
_cell.length_a   1.000
_cell.length_b   1.000
_cell.length_c   1.000
_cell.angle_alpha   90.00
_cell.angle_beta   90.00
_cell.angle_gamma   90.00
#
_symmetry.space_group_name_H-M   'P 1'
#
loop_
_entity.id
_entity.type
_entity.pdbx_description
1 polymer ?
#
loop_
_entity_poly.entity_id
_entity_poly.type
_entity_poly.pdbx_seq_one_letter_code
_entity_poly.pdbx_strand_id
1 'polypeptide(L)'
;MAAVDELLLPRLPELFETGKQLLDEVEVATEPAGSRIVQEKVFKGLDLLEKAAEMLSQLDLFSRNEDLEEIASTDLKYLLVPAFQGALTMKQVNPNKRLDHLQRAREHFMNYLTQCHCYHVAEFELPQTKNNSAENHTANSSMAYPSLVAMASQRQAKIERYKQKKELEHRLSAMKSAVESGQADDERNNSAENHTANSSMAYPSLVAMASQRQAKIERYKQKKELEHRLSAMKSAVESGQADDERVREYYHLHLQRWIDISLEEIDSIDQEIKILRERDSSREASTSNSSRQERPPVKPFILTRNTAQAKVFGAGYPSLATMTVSDWYEQHRKYGALPDQGIAKATPEEFRKAAQQQEEQEEKEEEDNEQTLHRAREWDDWKDTHPRGYGNRQNMG
;
A
#
# COMPACT_ATOMS: atom_id res chain seq x y z
N MET A 1 -12.27 22.23 -59.85
CA MET A 1 -12.23 22.17 -58.37
C MET A 1 -12.99 20.93 -57.94
N ALA A 2 -12.42 19.76 -58.24
CA ALA A 2 -13.04 18.46 -58.01
C ALA A 2 -12.50 17.84 -56.72
N ALA A 3 -13.41 17.19 -55.98
CA ALA A 3 -13.16 16.27 -54.87
C ALA A 3 -12.45 16.85 -53.63
N VAL A 4 -13.16 17.70 -52.90
CA VAL A 4 -13.09 17.59 -51.43
C VAL A 4 -14.10 16.50 -51.09
N ASP A 5 -13.60 15.26 -51.02
CA ASP A 5 -14.32 14.16 -50.40
C ASP A 5 -14.77 14.65 -49.02
N GLU A 6 -16.08 14.76 -48.79
CA GLU A 6 -16.65 15.02 -47.47
C GLU A 6 -16.26 13.83 -46.59
N LEU A 7 -15.10 13.94 -45.93
CA LEU A 7 -14.73 13.09 -44.83
C LEU A 7 -15.78 13.30 -43.73
N LEU A 8 -16.85 12.49 -43.77
CA LEU A 8 -17.88 12.44 -42.76
C LEU A 8 -17.19 12.20 -41.41
N LEU A 9 -17.13 13.26 -40.60
CA LEU A 9 -16.56 13.16 -39.26
C LEU A 9 -17.38 12.15 -38.44
N PRO A 10 -16.74 11.27 -37.65
CA PRO A 10 -17.45 10.27 -36.88
C PRO A 10 -18.44 10.91 -35.91
N ARG A 11 -19.61 10.30 -35.73
CA ARG A 11 -20.64 10.82 -34.82
C ARG A 11 -20.29 10.52 -33.36
N LEU A 12 -20.86 11.28 -32.43
CA LEU A 12 -20.65 11.10 -30.98
C LEU A 12 -20.85 9.64 -30.50
N PRO A 13 -21.91 8.91 -30.89
CA PRO A 13 -22.05 7.50 -30.52
C PRO A 13 -20.90 6.64 -31.04
N GLU A 14 -20.44 6.85 -32.28
CA GLU A 14 -19.36 6.08 -32.89
C GLU A 14 -18.01 6.34 -32.20
N LEU A 15 -17.73 7.60 -31.87
CA LEU A 15 -16.54 7.99 -31.11
C LEU A 15 -16.51 7.31 -29.74
N PHE A 16 -17.64 7.36 -29.02
CA PHE A 16 -17.78 6.76 -27.70
C PHE A 16 -17.62 5.24 -27.74
N GLU A 17 -18.38 4.54 -28.59
CA GLU A 17 -18.34 3.08 -28.65
C GLU A 17 -16.97 2.57 -29.10
N THR A 18 -16.34 3.24 -30.08
CA THR A 18 -14.99 2.86 -30.54
C THR A 18 -13.95 3.13 -29.45
N GLY A 19 -14.04 4.25 -28.73
CA GLY A 19 -13.15 4.56 -27.61
C GLY A 19 -13.28 3.55 -26.48
N LYS A 20 -14.52 3.19 -26.11
CA LYS A 20 -14.82 2.14 -25.13
C LYS A 20 -14.28 0.78 -25.55
N GLN A 21 -14.51 0.37 -26.81
CA GLN A 21 -14.01 -0.90 -27.33
C GLN A 21 -12.48 -0.96 -27.27
N LEU A 22 -11.78 0.12 -27.64
CA LEU A 22 -10.32 0.16 -27.55
C LEU A 22 -9.81 0.05 -26.11
N LEU A 23 -10.51 0.66 -25.14
CA LEU A 23 -10.20 0.48 -23.72
C LEU A 23 -10.41 -0.99 -23.30
N ASP A 24 -11.56 -1.58 -23.62
CA ASP A 24 -11.88 -2.98 -23.30
C ASP A 24 -10.80 -3.93 -23.89
N GLU A 25 -10.38 -3.70 -25.14
CA GLU A 25 -9.31 -4.46 -25.80
C GLU A 25 -7.93 -4.29 -25.15
N VAL A 26 -7.60 -3.09 -24.68
CA VAL A 26 -6.33 -2.80 -23.99
C VAL A 26 -6.31 -3.43 -22.59
N GLU A 27 -7.44 -3.48 -21.90
CA GLU A 27 -7.53 -4.09 -20.56
C GLU A 27 -7.31 -5.61 -20.57
N VAL A 28 -7.76 -6.29 -21.62
CA VAL A 28 -7.63 -7.75 -21.78
C VAL A 28 -6.46 -8.18 -22.67
N ALA A 29 -5.66 -7.22 -23.16
CA ALA A 29 -4.52 -7.50 -24.02
C ALA A 29 -3.54 -8.45 -23.34
N THR A 30 -3.06 -9.44 -24.09
CA THR A 30 -2.08 -10.44 -23.59
C THR A 30 -0.65 -10.04 -23.92
N GLU A 31 -0.50 -9.11 -24.86
CA GLU A 31 0.74 -8.52 -25.28
C GLU A 31 1.32 -7.58 -24.20
N PRO A 32 2.64 -7.33 -24.20
CA PRO A 32 3.23 -6.37 -23.28
C PRO A 32 2.58 -4.98 -23.39
N ALA A 33 2.30 -4.34 -22.26
CA ALA A 33 1.63 -3.03 -22.22
C ALA A 33 2.36 -1.95 -23.03
N GLY A 34 3.71 -1.99 -23.05
CA GLY A 34 4.54 -1.07 -23.85
C GLY A 34 4.71 -1.46 -25.31
N SER A 35 4.04 -2.52 -25.79
CA SER A 35 4.11 -2.93 -27.19
C SER A 35 3.45 -1.89 -28.10
N ARG A 36 3.96 -1.80 -29.34
CA ARG A 36 3.44 -0.85 -30.33
C ARG A 36 1.94 -1.03 -30.57
N ILE A 37 1.47 -2.27 -30.66
CA ILE A 37 0.06 -2.61 -30.93
C ILE A 37 -0.84 -2.07 -29.80
N VAL A 38 -0.47 -2.31 -28.54
CA VAL A 38 -1.24 -1.82 -27.38
C VAL A 38 -1.19 -0.31 -27.30
N GLN A 39 -0.01 0.31 -27.45
CA GLN A 39 0.13 1.76 -27.36
C GLN A 39 -0.59 2.49 -28.50
N GLU A 40 -0.59 1.97 -29.74
CA GLU A 40 -1.38 2.53 -30.84
C GLU A 40 -2.88 2.53 -30.54
N LYS A 41 -3.41 1.46 -29.93
CA LYS A 41 -4.80 1.43 -29.46
C LYS A 41 -5.07 2.46 -28.36
N VAL A 42 -4.15 2.60 -27.40
CA VAL A 42 -4.25 3.61 -26.33
C VAL A 42 -4.32 5.03 -26.91
N PHE A 43 -3.40 5.38 -27.82
CA PHE A 43 -3.40 6.70 -28.44
C PHE A 43 -4.66 6.96 -29.27
N LYS A 44 -5.10 5.97 -30.06
CA LYS A 44 -6.33 6.08 -30.84
C LYS A 44 -7.57 6.25 -29.94
N GLY A 45 -7.66 5.49 -28.85
CA GLY A 45 -8.76 5.60 -27.89
C GLY A 45 -8.82 6.97 -27.23
N LEU A 46 -7.67 7.53 -26.84
CA LEU A 46 -7.59 8.88 -26.28
C LEU A 46 -8.04 9.96 -27.27
N ASP A 47 -7.58 9.91 -28.52
CA ASP A 47 -7.99 10.85 -29.59
C ASP A 47 -9.51 10.81 -29.85
N LEU A 48 -10.10 9.60 -29.86
CA LEU A 48 -11.55 9.45 -30.06
C LEU A 48 -12.36 9.99 -28.87
N LEU A 49 -11.92 9.72 -27.64
CA LEU A 49 -12.60 10.21 -26.44
C LEU A 49 -12.40 11.71 -26.21
N GLU A 50 -11.27 12.28 -26.62
CA GLU A 50 -11.06 13.73 -26.64
C GLU A 50 -12.05 14.41 -27.57
N LYS A 51 -12.21 13.90 -28.80
CA LYS A 51 -13.24 14.38 -29.74
C LYS A 51 -14.66 14.21 -29.19
N ALA A 52 -14.95 13.08 -28.53
CA ALA A 52 -16.23 12.86 -27.89
C ALA A 52 -16.50 13.88 -26.77
N ALA A 53 -15.51 14.17 -25.93
CA ALA A 53 -15.61 15.17 -24.87
C ALA A 53 -15.84 16.58 -25.43
N GLU A 54 -15.15 16.94 -26.52
CA GLU A 54 -15.37 18.22 -27.20
C GLU A 54 -16.80 18.34 -27.75
N MET A 55 -17.30 17.29 -28.41
CA MET A 55 -18.68 17.26 -28.90
C MET A 55 -19.70 17.35 -27.75
N LEU A 56 -19.47 16.66 -26.64
CA LEU A 56 -20.35 16.75 -25.46
C LEU A 56 -20.37 18.15 -24.87
N SER A 57 -19.22 18.84 -24.82
CA SER A 57 -19.15 20.23 -24.40
C SER A 57 -19.87 21.18 -25.34
N GLN A 58 -19.89 20.90 -26.64
CA GLN A 58 -20.61 21.72 -27.64
C GLN A 58 -22.13 21.48 -27.60
N LEU A 59 -22.55 20.25 -27.30
CA LEU A 59 -23.96 19.88 -27.15
C LEU A 59 -24.54 20.35 -25.81
N ASP A 60 -23.69 20.72 -24.84
CA ASP A 60 -24.06 21.09 -23.47
C ASP A 60 -25.04 20.09 -22.84
N LEU A 61 -24.79 18.81 -23.08
CA LEU A 61 -25.71 17.71 -22.74
C LEU A 61 -25.86 17.51 -21.23
N PHE A 62 -24.93 18.09 -20.45
CA PHE A 62 -24.85 17.95 -19.01
C PHE A 62 -24.75 19.32 -18.33
N SER A 63 -25.85 19.78 -17.75
CA SER A 63 -25.83 20.97 -16.91
C SER A 63 -25.57 20.64 -15.45
N ARG A 64 -24.77 21.47 -14.75
CA ARG A 64 -24.43 21.27 -13.33
C ARG A 64 -25.63 21.31 -12.37
N ASN A 65 -26.80 21.77 -12.83
CA ASN A 65 -27.99 21.95 -12.01
C ASN A 65 -29.14 21.01 -12.40
N GLU A 66 -28.90 20.03 -13.28
CA GLU A 66 -29.90 19.03 -13.67
C GLU A 66 -29.87 17.83 -12.72
N ASP A 67 -31.04 17.19 -12.57
CA ASP A 67 -31.13 15.90 -11.90
C ASP A 67 -30.76 14.78 -12.86
N LEU A 68 -30.20 13.68 -12.34
CA LEU A 68 -29.83 12.51 -13.15
C LEU A 68 -31.03 11.94 -13.93
N GLU A 69 -32.24 12.10 -13.38
CA GLU A 69 -33.53 11.69 -13.99
C GLU A 69 -33.89 12.46 -15.26
N GLU A 70 -33.36 13.67 -15.42
CA GLU A 70 -33.63 14.52 -16.58
C GLU A 70 -32.78 14.12 -17.81
N ILE A 71 -31.71 13.35 -17.58
CA ILE A 71 -30.84 12.85 -18.65
C ILE A 71 -31.48 11.61 -19.31
N ALA A 72 -31.56 11.64 -20.64
CA ALA A 72 -32.04 10.51 -21.42
C ALA A 72 -31.21 9.24 -21.14
N SER A 73 -31.89 8.09 -21.04
CA SER A 73 -31.27 6.80 -20.70
C SER A 73 -30.13 6.40 -21.65
N THR A 74 -30.20 6.81 -22.91
CA THR A 74 -29.15 6.58 -23.92
C THR A 74 -27.90 7.43 -23.73
N ASP A 75 -28.04 8.57 -23.05
CA ASP A 75 -27.01 9.59 -22.95
C ASP A 75 -26.23 9.49 -21.63
N LEU A 76 -26.77 8.79 -20.64
CA LEU A 76 -26.08 8.46 -19.39
C LEU A 76 -24.68 7.88 -19.59
N LYS A 77 -24.48 7.11 -20.67
CA LYS A 77 -23.18 6.52 -21.00
C LYS A 77 -22.09 7.56 -21.23
N TYR A 78 -22.45 8.76 -21.71
CA TYR A 78 -21.48 9.81 -22.00
C TYR A 78 -20.87 10.43 -20.74
N LEU A 79 -21.51 10.27 -19.57
CA LEU A 79 -20.90 10.63 -18.28
C LEU A 79 -19.62 9.83 -17.99
N LEU A 80 -19.43 8.68 -18.64
CA LEU A 80 -18.24 7.83 -18.47
C LEU A 80 -17.01 8.33 -19.25
N VAL A 81 -17.16 9.29 -20.17
CA VAL A 81 -16.05 9.75 -21.03
C VAL A 81 -14.82 10.16 -20.23
N PRO A 82 -14.92 11.00 -19.17
CA PRO A 82 -13.74 11.38 -18.40
C PRO A 82 -13.12 10.19 -17.65
N ALA A 83 -13.93 9.23 -17.16
CA ALA A 83 -13.39 8.02 -16.53
C ALA A 83 -12.58 7.16 -17.51
N PHE A 84 -13.08 6.98 -18.74
CA PHE A 84 -12.37 6.26 -19.80
C PHE A 84 -11.08 6.98 -20.24
N GLN A 85 -11.10 8.31 -20.33
CA GLN A 85 -9.90 9.10 -20.59
C GLN A 85 -8.84 8.89 -19.50
N GLY A 86 -9.25 8.90 -18.22
CA GLY A 86 -8.38 8.60 -17.08
C GLY A 86 -7.77 7.20 -17.17
N ALA A 87 -8.61 6.19 -17.42
CA ALA A 87 -8.17 4.80 -17.55
C ALA A 87 -7.18 4.59 -18.70
N LEU A 88 -7.46 5.12 -19.90
CA LEU A 88 -6.53 5.02 -21.04
C LEU A 88 -5.24 5.81 -20.82
N THR A 89 -5.31 6.97 -20.16
CA THR A 89 -4.12 7.75 -19.81
C THR A 89 -3.19 6.94 -18.90
N MET A 90 -3.74 6.15 -17.96
CA MET A 90 -2.97 5.25 -17.11
C MET A 90 -2.29 4.11 -17.87
N LYS A 91 -2.78 3.74 -19.07
CA LYS A 91 -2.18 2.72 -19.94
C LYS A 91 -1.03 3.25 -20.80
N GLN A 92 -0.75 4.56 -20.83
CA GLN A 92 0.36 5.12 -21.59
C GLN A 92 1.71 4.76 -20.97
N VAL A 93 2.60 4.14 -21.74
CA VAL A 93 3.95 3.73 -21.30
C VAL A 93 4.99 4.70 -21.85
N ASN A 94 5.33 5.71 -21.05
CA ASN A 94 6.47 6.59 -21.31
C ASN A 94 7.08 7.06 -19.97
N PRO A 95 8.20 6.47 -19.52
CA PRO A 95 8.79 6.79 -18.22
C PRO A 95 9.14 8.28 -18.04
N ASN A 96 9.55 8.95 -19.11
CA ASN A 96 9.93 10.36 -19.07
C ASN A 96 8.73 11.30 -18.89
N LYS A 97 7.53 10.84 -19.26
CA LYS A 97 6.27 11.58 -19.14
C LYS A 97 5.34 10.99 -18.08
N ARG A 98 5.78 10.02 -17.27
CA ARG A 98 4.90 9.33 -16.31
C ARG A 98 4.23 10.30 -15.34
N LEU A 99 4.96 11.30 -14.84
CA LEU A 99 4.38 12.30 -13.93
C LEU A 99 3.26 13.12 -14.61
N ASP A 100 3.44 13.51 -15.88
CA ASP A 100 2.42 14.19 -16.67
C ASP A 100 1.20 13.29 -16.90
N HIS A 101 1.42 12.02 -17.26
CA HIS A 101 0.34 11.05 -17.44
C HIS A 101 -0.49 10.89 -16.16
N LEU A 102 0.17 10.79 -15.00
CA LEU A 102 -0.49 10.67 -13.70
C LEU A 102 -1.32 11.92 -13.36
N GLN A 103 -0.78 13.12 -13.63
CA GLN A 103 -1.52 14.37 -13.39
C GLN A 103 -2.75 14.49 -14.29
N ARG A 104 -2.62 14.17 -15.59
CA ARG A 104 -3.75 14.14 -16.53
C ARG A 104 -4.79 13.09 -16.15
N ALA A 105 -4.37 11.87 -15.81
CA ALA A 105 -5.28 10.82 -15.38
C ALA A 105 -6.06 11.23 -14.12
N ARG A 106 -5.37 11.84 -13.13
CA ARG A 106 -6.00 12.38 -11.91
C ARG A 106 -7.05 13.45 -12.22
N GLU A 107 -6.76 14.34 -13.15
CA GLU A 107 -7.70 15.38 -13.60
C GLU A 107 -8.94 14.76 -14.24
N HIS A 108 -8.77 13.81 -15.16
CA HIS A 108 -9.87 13.09 -15.79
C HIS A 108 -10.76 12.36 -14.77
N PHE A 109 -10.17 11.64 -13.81
CA PHE A 109 -10.93 10.98 -12.75
C PHE A 109 -11.62 11.97 -11.80
N MET A 110 -10.99 13.10 -11.46
CA MET A 110 -11.67 14.13 -10.66
C MET A 110 -12.81 14.80 -11.40
N ASN A 111 -12.68 15.04 -12.71
CA ASN A 111 -13.76 15.57 -13.53
C ASN A 111 -14.95 14.61 -13.54
N TYR A 112 -14.69 13.31 -13.74
CA TYR A 112 -15.71 12.26 -13.64
C TYR A 112 -16.42 12.25 -12.28
N LEU A 113 -15.66 12.16 -11.19
CA LEU A 113 -16.22 12.11 -9.84
C LEU A 113 -17.00 13.38 -9.50
N THR A 114 -16.49 14.55 -9.89
CA THR A 114 -17.20 15.82 -9.67
C THR A 114 -18.54 15.82 -10.38
N GLN A 115 -18.58 15.35 -11.62
CA GLN A 115 -19.82 15.27 -12.38
C GLN A 115 -20.81 14.28 -11.74
N CYS A 116 -20.36 13.07 -11.38
CA CYS A 116 -21.19 12.09 -10.68
C CYS A 116 -21.69 12.58 -9.32
N HIS A 117 -20.90 13.39 -8.61
CA HIS A 117 -21.29 13.99 -7.34
C HIS A 117 -22.38 15.06 -7.55
N CYS A 118 -22.27 15.92 -8.57
CA CYS A 118 -23.30 16.91 -8.90
C CYS A 118 -24.65 16.25 -9.23
N TYR A 119 -24.61 15.13 -9.96
CA TYR A 119 -25.80 14.35 -10.33
C TYR A 119 -26.26 13.35 -9.26
N HIS A 120 -25.62 13.32 -8.08
CA HIS A 120 -25.98 12.41 -6.99
C HIS A 120 -26.08 10.93 -7.39
N VAL A 121 -25.20 10.46 -8.28
CA VAL A 121 -25.18 9.07 -8.77
C VAL A 121 -24.98 8.04 -7.64
N ALA A 122 -24.20 8.41 -6.62
CA ALA A 122 -23.98 7.62 -5.42
C ALA A 122 -23.53 8.53 -4.27
N GLU A 123 -23.67 8.04 -3.03
CA GLU A 123 -23.12 8.70 -1.85
C GLU A 123 -21.63 8.37 -1.71
N PHE A 124 -20.75 9.35 -1.93
CA PHE A 124 -19.31 9.23 -1.70
C PHE A 124 -18.67 10.59 -1.39
N GLU A 125 -17.45 10.56 -0.86
CA GLU A 125 -16.68 11.77 -0.58
C GLU A 125 -15.73 12.08 -1.74
N LEU A 126 -15.74 13.34 -2.22
CA LEU A 126 -14.79 13.77 -3.24
C LEU A 126 -13.36 13.80 -2.70
N PRO A 127 -12.38 13.23 -3.42
CA PRO A 127 -10.96 13.33 -3.05
C PRO A 127 -10.49 14.78 -2.96
N GLN A 128 -9.67 15.08 -1.95
CA GLN A 128 -9.14 16.43 -1.73
C GLN A 128 -8.13 16.80 -2.83
N THR A 129 -8.23 18.02 -3.37
CA THR A 129 -7.20 18.60 -4.25
C THR A 129 -6.06 19.12 -3.40
N LYS A 130 -5.11 18.24 -3.05
CA LYS A 130 -3.87 18.64 -2.36
C LYS A 130 -2.92 19.35 -3.34
N ASN A 131 -3.30 20.53 -3.79
CA ASN A 131 -2.37 21.47 -4.43
C ASN A 131 -1.81 22.41 -3.35
N ASN A 132 -0.48 22.46 -3.28
CA ASN A 132 0.33 23.30 -2.40
C ASN A 132 -0.29 24.68 -2.14
N SER A 133 -0.77 24.91 -0.92
CA SER A 133 -0.94 26.25 -0.36
C SER A 133 -0.02 26.39 0.86
N ALA A 134 1.28 26.27 0.60
CA ALA A 134 2.28 26.98 1.38
C ALA A 134 2.63 28.22 0.56
N GLU A 135 2.40 29.39 1.17
CA GLU A 135 2.88 30.72 0.77
C GLU A 135 2.22 31.36 -0.46
N ASN A 136 1.13 32.08 -0.20
CA ASN A 136 1.04 33.49 -0.59
C ASN A 136 0.11 34.23 0.37
N HIS A 137 0.70 34.99 1.28
CA HIS A 137 0.01 36.01 2.05
C HIS A 137 -0.45 37.12 1.10
N THR A 138 -1.76 37.24 0.88
CA THR A 138 -2.39 38.54 0.65
C THR A 138 -3.75 38.53 1.32
N ALA A 139 -3.98 39.56 2.12
CA ALA A 139 -5.06 39.68 3.08
C ALA A 139 -6.45 39.52 2.45
N ASN A 140 -7.16 38.46 2.86
CA ASN A 140 -8.59 38.43 3.13
C ASN A 140 -8.98 37.01 3.59
N SER A 141 -8.77 36.72 4.88
CA SER A 141 -9.36 35.56 5.53
C SER A 141 -10.09 36.05 6.78
N SER A 142 -11.40 36.28 6.63
CA SER A 142 -12.30 36.30 7.78
C SER A 142 -12.39 34.87 8.30
N MET A 143 -12.02 34.69 9.57
CA MET A 143 -12.13 33.43 10.30
C MET A 143 -13.50 32.77 10.10
N ALA A 144 -13.55 31.65 9.38
CA ALA A 144 -14.66 30.72 9.46
C ALA A 144 -14.30 29.68 10.54
N TYR A 145 -14.73 29.96 11.78
CA TYR A 145 -14.82 28.90 12.79
C TYR A 145 -15.69 27.76 12.26
N PRO A 146 -15.36 26.48 12.54
CA PRO A 146 -16.29 25.39 12.31
C PRO A 146 -17.61 25.71 13.00
N SER A 147 -18.71 25.74 12.24
CA SER A 147 -20.04 26.03 12.76
C SER A 147 -20.31 25.18 14.01
N LEU A 148 -20.85 25.80 15.07
CA LEU A 148 -21.21 25.13 16.33
C LEU A 148 -22.08 23.88 16.08
N VAL A 149 -22.86 23.91 15.00
CA VAL A 149 -23.69 22.81 14.50
C VAL A 149 -22.83 21.63 14.02
N ALA A 150 -21.74 21.87 13.28
CA ALA A 150 -20.82 20.83 12.83
C ALA A 150 -20.07 20.19 14.00
N MET A 151 -19.67 20.99 15.00
CA MET A 151 -19.07 20.46 16.24
C MET A 151 -20.07 19.67 17.09
N ALA A 152 -21.34 20.11 17.15
CA ALA A 152 -22.41 19.38 17.82
C ALA A 152 -22.71 18.05 17.13
N SER A 153 -22.77 18.03 15.79
CA SER A 153 -22.96 16.81 14.99
C SER A 153 -21.80 15.83 15.16
N GLN A 154 -20.56 16.31 15.16
CA GLN A 154 -19.39 15.46 15.36
C GLN A 154 -19.32 14.89 16.80
N ARG A 155 -19.73 15.67 17.80
CA ARG A 155 -19.88 15.21 19.18
C ARG A 155 -21.01 14.19 19.31
N GLN A 156 -22.15 14.43 18.66
CA GLN A 156 -23.31 13.54 18.68
C GLN A 156 -22.99 12.19 18.01
N ALA A 157 -22.33 12.20 16.86
CA ALA A 157 -21.86 10.99 16.18
C ALA A 157 -20.89 10.17 17.04
N LYS A 158 -20.03 10.84 17.84
CA LYS A 158 -19.11 10.17 18.77
C LYS A 158 -19.87 9.55 19.96
N ILE A 159 -20.91 10.21 20.46
CA ILE A 159 -21.77 9.69 21.53
C ILE A 159 -22.59 8.49 21.03
N GLU A 160 -23.13 8.54 19.81
CA GLU A 160 -23.87 7.45 19.20
C GLU A 160 -22.97 6.25 18.92
N ARG A 161 -21.77 6.45 18.37
CA ARG A 161 -20.78 5.38 18.21
C ARG A 161 -20.40 4.74 19.54
N TYR A 162 -20.25 5.53 20.61
CA TYR A 162 -19.98 4.99 21.94
C TYR A 162 -21.17 4.20 22.51
N LYS A 163 -22.40 4.68 22.32
CA LYS A 163 -23.63 3.95 22.71
C LYS A 163 -23.78 2.64 21.93
N GLN A 164 -23.59 2.65 20.61
CA GLN A 164 -23.63 1.46 19.77
C GLN A 164 -22.56 0.45 20.17
N LYS A 165 -21.33 0.92 20.44
CA LYS A 165 -20.24 0.07 20.94
C LYS A 165 -20.60 -0.58 22.27
N LYS A 166 -21.13 0.18 23.23
CA LYS A 166 -21.52 -0.33 24.56
C LYS A 166 -22.67 -1.33 24.48
N GLU A 167 -23.66 -1.09 23.62
CA GLU A 167 -24.77 -2.02 23.36
C GLU A 167 -24.28 -3.33 22.74
N LEU A 168 -23.35 -3.25 21.77
CA LEU A 168 -22.72 -4.44 21.18
C LEU A 168 -21.89 -5.22 22.20
N GLU A 169 -21.11 -4.54 23.03
CA GLU A 169 -20.33 -5.16 24.12
C GLU A 169 -21.26 -5.85 25.14
N HIS A 170 -22.38 -5.22 25.49
CA HIS A 170 -23.39 -5.81 26.36
C HIS A 170 -24.04 -7.06 25.73
N ARG A 171 -24.43 -7.00 24.45
CA ARG A 171 -24.98 -8.15 23.70
C ARG A 171 -23.97 -9.29 23.58
N LEU A 172 -22.71 -8.99 23.30
CA LEU A 172 -21.63 -9.96 23.24
C LEU A 172 -21.40 -10.60 24.61
N SER A 173 -21.46 -9.84 25.70
CA SER A 173 -21.35 -10.39 27.05
C SER A 173 -22.51 -11.32 27.41
N ALA A 174 -23.75 -10.97 27.05
CA ALA A 174 -24.93 -11.80 27.29
C ALA A 174 -24.90 -13.10 26.45
N MET A 175 -24.42 -13.00 25.22
CA MET A 175 -24.28 -14.15 24.33
C MET A 175 -23.10 -15.03 24.77
N LYS A 176 -22.00 -14.43 25.25
CA LYS A 176 -20.85 -15.15 25.81
C LYS A 176 -21.25 -15.93 27.07
N SER A 177 -22.03 -15.36 27.97
CA SER A 177 -22.55 -16.11 29.14
C SER A 177 -23.48 -17.25 28.73
N ALA A 178 -24.29 -17.07 27.69
CA ALA A 178 -25.18 -18.13 27.17
C ALA A 178 -24.39 -19.26 26.48
N VAL A 179 -23.29 -18.93 25.82
CA VAL A 179 -22.36 -19.88 25.17
C VAL A 179 -21.48 -20.60 26.20
N GLU A 180 -21.01 -19.91 27.24
CA GLU A 180 -20.24 -20.51 28.34
C GLU A 180 -21.12 -21.35 29.28
N SER A 181 -22.45 -21.15 29.31
CA SER A 181 -23.39 -22.00 30.08
C SER A 181 -23.77 -23.33 29.40
N GLY A 182 -23.14 -23.69 28.27
CA GLY A 182 -23.36 -24.94 27.55
C GLY A 182 -22.26 -25.98 27.76
N GLN A 183 -22.36 -26.74 28.86
CA GLN A 183 -21.74 -28.06 29.13
C GLN A 183 -20.21 -28.20 29.07
N ALA A 184 -19.57 -28.01 30.24
CA ALA A 184 -18.64 -29.00 30.79
C ALA A 184 -18.50 -28.74 32.31
N ASP A 185 -18.82 -29.75 33.10
CA ASP A 185 -18.44 -29.85 34.51
C ASP A 185 -16.91 -29.86 34.60
N ASP A 186 -16.32 -28.93 35.36
CA ASP A 186 -15.25 -29.25 36.32
C ASP A 186 -14.91 -28.02 37.18
N GLU A 187 -15.02 -28.22 38.49
CA GLU A 187 -14.59 -27.29 39.53
C GLU A 187 -13.06 -27.14 39.51
N ARG A 188 -12.54 -25.89 39.44
CA ARG A 188 -11.45 -25.46 40.35
C ARG A 188 -11.20 -23.95 40.34
N ASN A 189 -11.44 -23.42 41.54
CA ASN A 189 -11.04 -22.17 42.17
C ASN A 189 -9.56 -21.75 41.91
N ASN A 190 -9.27 -20.50 41.52
CA ASN A 190 -8.76 -19.44 42.44
C ASN A 190 -8.32 -18.13 41.72
N SER A 191 -8.88 -17.02 42.24
CA SER A 191 -8.36 -15.66 42.48
C SER A 191 -7.13 -15.04 41.76
N ALA A 192 -7.35 -13.75 41.38
CA ALA A 192 -6.41 -12.60 41.36
C ALA A 192 -5.29 -12.63 40.28
N GLU A 193 -4.91 -11.55 39.60
CA GLU A 193 -4.70 -10.17 40.05
C GLU A 193 -4.94 -9.15 38.92
N ASN A 194 -5.47 -7.99 39.32
CA ASN A 194 -5.48 -6.76 38.53
C ASN A 194 -4.08 -6.16 38.50
N HIS A 195 -3.48 -6.00 37.31
CA HIS A 195 -2.42 -5.01 37.12
C HIS A 195 -2.70 -4.13 35.90
N THR A 196 -3.20 -2.94 36.21
CA THR A 196 -3.21 -1.76 35.37
C THR A 196 -1.78 -1.32 35.10
N ALA A 197 -1.26 -1.59 33.91
CA ALA A 197 0.02 -1.05 33.46
C ALA A 197 -0.16 -0.34 32.11
N ASN A 198 -0.06 0.97 32.22
CA ASN A 198 -0.05 1.96 31.16
C ASN A 198 1.10 1.65 30.18
N SER A 199 0.79 1.18 28.96
CA SER A 199 1.76 1.11 27.87
C SER A 199 1.21 1.81 26.63
N SER A 200 1.70 3.02 26.44
CA SER A 200 1.53 3.89 25.28
C SER A 200 2.23 3.27 24.07
N MET A 201 1.57 2.31 23.42
CA MET A 201 1.74 2.05 21.99
C MET A 201 0.34 1.92 21.39
N ALA A 202 -0.02 2.88 20.54
CA ALA A 202 -1.29 2.88 19.83
C ALA A 202 -1.28 1.77 18.75
N TYR A 203 -1.31 0.52 19.17
CA TYR A 203 -1.68 -0.59 18.30
C TYR A 203 -3.17 -0.43 17.96
N PRO A 204 -3.56 -0.53 16.68
CA PRO A 204 -4.97 -0.59 16.32
C PRO A 204 -5.62 -1.69 17.15
N SER A 205 -6.61 -1.33 17.97
CA SER A 205 -7.36 -2.30 18.78
C SER A 205 -7.81 -3.47 17.88
N LEU A 206 -7.78 -4.69 18.38
CA LEU A 206 -8.26 -5.87 17.65
C LEU A 206 -9.66 -5.65 17.05
N VAL A 207 -10.49 -4.87 17.75
CA VAL A 207 -11.81 -4.42 17.27
C VAL A 207 -11.70 -3.50 16.05
N ALA A 208 -10.78 -2.54 16.05
CA ALA A 208 -10.53 -1.67 14.89
C ALA A 208 -10.02 -2.46 13.68
N MET A 209 -9.14 -3.44 13.90
CA MET A 209 -8.68 -4.35 12.83
C MET A 209 -9.82 -5.22 12.29
N ALA A 210 -10.67 -5.75 13.17
CA ALA A 210 -11.85 -6.53 12.78
C ALA A 210 -12.86 -5.68 11.99
N SER A 211 -13.13 -4.45 12.43
CA SER A 211 -14.00 -3.51 11.71
C SER A 211 -13.44 -3.12 10.35
N GLN A 212 -12.12 -2.86 10.25
CA GLN A 212 -11.49 -2.54 8.96
C GLN A 212 -11.52 -3.74 8.00
N ARG A 213 -11.26 -4.95 8.49
CA ARG A 213 -11.41 -6.17 7.71
C ARG A 213 -12.85 -6.37 7.24
N GLN A 214 -13.82 -6.17 8.13
CA GLN A 214 -15.24 -6.31 7.82
C GLN A 214 -15.69 -5.32 6.74
N ALA A 215 -15.30 -4.05 6.86
CA ALA A 215 -15.59 -3.04 5.84
C ALA A 215 -14.98 -3.39 4.47
N LYS A 216 -13.76 -3.95 4.45
CA LYS A 216 -13.13 -4.42 3.20
C LYS A 216 -13.89 -5.60 2.58
N ILE A 217 -14.37 -6.54 3.40
CA ILE A 217 -15.18 -7.67 2.93
C ILE A 217 -16.51 -7.18 2.36
N GLU A 218 -17.17 -6.24 3.03
CA GLU A 218 -18.44 -5.66 2.56
C GLU A 218 -18.27 -4.91 1.23
N ARG A 219 -17.25 -4.05 1.10
CA ARG A 219 -16.92 -3.39 -0.17
C ARG A 219 -16.65 -4.38 -1.29
N TYR A 220 -15.87 -5.44 -1.02
CA TYR A 220 -15.62 -6.50 -2.01
C TYR A 220 -16.90 -7.21 -2.44
N LYS A 221 -17.81 -7.51 -1.49
CA LYS A 221 -19.12 -8.13 -1.81
C LYS A 221 -19.99 -7.20 -2.66
N GLN A 222 -20.05 -5.92 -2.33
CA GLN A 222 -20.80 -4.92 -3.10
C GLN A 222 -20.26 -4.78 -4.52
N LYS A 223 -18.94 -4.63 -4.68
CA LYS A 223 -18.27 -4.59 -6.00
C LYS A 223 -18.59 -5.84 -6.84
N LYS A 224 -18.51 -7.02 -6.23
CA LYS A 224 -18.80 -8.29 -6.92
C LYS A 224 -20.26 -8.43 -7.34
N GLU A 225 -21.20 -8.03 -6.49
CA GLU A 225 -22.63 -8.03 -6.81
C GLU A 225 -22.93 -7.07 -7.97
N LEU A 226 -22.34 -5.88 -7.96
CA LEU A 226 -22.46 -4.90 -9.02
C LEU A 226 -21.95 -5.46 -10.35
N GLU A 227 -20.74 -6.03 -10.37
CA GLU A 227 -20.15 -6.66 -11.56
C GLU A 227 -21.02 -7.81 -12.11
N HIS A 228 -21.58 -8.62 -11.22
CA HIS A 228 -22.48 -9.71 -11.61
C HIS A 228 -23.76 -9.17 -12.29
N ARG A 229 -24.39 -8.13 -11.73
CA ARG A 229 -25.58 -7.51 -12.33
C ARG A 229 -25.29 -6.90 -13.70
N LEU A 230 -24.20 -6.14 -13.81
CA LEU A 230 -23.76 -5.59 -15.11
C LEU A 230 -23.56 -6.70 -16.14
N SER A 231 -22.91 -7.81 -15.76
CA SER A 231 -22.69 -8.95 -16.65
C SER A 231 -24.00 -9.60 -17.10
N ALA A 232 -24.99 -9.71 -16.20
CA ALA A 232 -26.29 -10.29 -16.52
C ALA A 232 -27.12 -9.41 -17.48
N MET A 233 -26.99 -8.09 -17.38
CA MET A 233 -27.76 -7.14 -18.19
C MET A 233 -27.10 -6.81 -19.54
N LYS A 234 -25.78 -6.95 -19.64
CA LYS A 234 -24.97 -6.52 -20.78
C LYS A 234 -25.52 -6.96 -22.15
N SER A 235 -25.80 -8.25 -22.32
CA SER A 235 -26.25 -8.79 -23.62
C SER A 235 -27.60 -8.24 -24.06
N ALA A 236 -28.55 -8.06 -23.14
CA ALA A 236 -29.87 -7.50 -23.43
C ALA A 236 -29.81 -6.03 -23.84
N VAL A 237 -28.95 -5.24 -23.18
CA VAL A 237 -28.78 -3.81 -23.48
C VAL A 237 -28.02 -3.62 -24.81
N GLU A 238 -26.91 -4.34 -25.01
CA GLU A 238 -26.10 -4.21 -26.24
C GLU A 238 -26.85 -4.71 -27.50
N SER A 239 -27.76 -5.68 -27.34
CA SER A 239 -28.63 -6.16 -28.45
C SER A 239 -29.85 -5.26 -28.71
N GLY A 240 -30.07 -4.21 -27.90
CA GLY A 240 -31.24 -3.34 -28.01
C GLY A 240 -32.57 -4.00 -27.63
N GLN A 241 -32.53 -5.14 -26.92
CA GLN A 241 -33.72 -5.87 -26.48
C GLN A 241 -34.21 -5.43 -25.09
N ALA A 242 -33.39 -4.69 -24.36
CA ALA A 242 -33.75 -4.13 -23.07
C ALA A 242 -34.73 -2.96 -23.23
N ASP A 243 -35.74 -2.91 -22.35
CA ASP A 243 -36.57 -1.73 -22.16
C ASP A 243 -35.77 -0.56 -21.56
N ASP A 244 -36.35 0.65 -21.60
CA ASP A 244 -35.67 1.87 -21.17
C ASP A 244 -35.25 1.83 -19.68
N GLU A 245 -36.07 1.24 -18.81
CA GLU A 245 -35.79 1.11 -17.38
C GLU A 245 -34.53 0.27 -17.14
N ARG A 246 -34.39 -0.86 -17.86
CA ARG A 246 -33.20 -1.71 -17.81
C ARG A 246 -31.99 -1.07 -18.43
N VAL A 247 -32.14 -0.30 -19.52
CA VAL A 247 -31.03 0.47 -20.11
C VAL A 247 -30.52 1.51 -19.11
N ARG A 248 -31.44 2.21 -18.44
CA ARG A 248 -31.13 3.21 -17.43
C ARG A 248 -30.44 2.59 -16.22
N GLU A 249 -30.97 1.51 -15.67
CA GLU A 249 -30.35 0.78 -14.55
C GLU A 249 -28.94 0.30 -14.94
N TYR A 250 -28.76 -0.23 -16.15
CA TYR A 250 -27.46 -0.69 -16.62
C TYR A 250 -26.40 0.43 -16.63
N TYR A 251 -26.72 1.61 -17.16
CA TYR A 251 -25.78 2.73 -17.17
C TYR A 251 -25.58 3.33 -15.79
N HIS A 252 -26.62 3.39 -14.95
CA HIS A 252 -26.49 3.80 -13.55
C HIS A 252 -25.49 2.91 -12.79
N LEU A 253 -25.60 1.58 -12.93
CA LEU A 253 -24.66 0.64 -12.34
C LEU A 253 -23.24 0.81 -12.89
N HIS A 254 -23.08 1.10 -14.19
CA HIS A 254 -21.77 1.40 -14.75
C HIS A 254 -21.16 2.65 -14.13
N LEU A 255 -21.94 3.71 -13.94
CA LEU A 255 -21.46 4.92 -13.30
C LEU A 255 -21.00 4.65 -11.86
N GLN A 256 -21.79 3.89 -11.10
CA GLN A 256 -21.39 3.47 -9.75
C GLN A 256 -20.10 2.66 -9.74
N ARG A 257 -19.94 1.70 -10.65
CA ARG A 257 -18.70 0.93 -10.80
C ARG A 257 -17.50 1.84 -11.07
N TRP A 258 -17.67 2.81 -11.98
CA TRP A 258 -16.60 3.72 -12.35
C TRP A 258 -16.28 4.75 -11.27
N ILE A 259 -17.21 5.06 -10.36
CA ILE A 259 -16.93 5.85 -9.15
C ILE A 259 -15.94 5.08 -8.27
N ASP A 260 -16.21 3.81 -7.99
CA ASP A 260 -15.32 2.97 -7.19
C ASP A 260 -13.92 2.85 -7.82
N ILE A 261 -13.86 2.60 -9.14
CA ILE A 261 -12.59 2.52 -9.88
C ILE A 261 -11.83 3.86 -9.81
N SER A 262 -12.51 4.98 -10.04
CA SER A 262 -11.87 6.30 -10.06
C SER A 262 -11.31 6.69 -8.68
N LEU A 263 -12.01 6.33 -7.60
CA LEU A 263 -11.53 6.55 -6.24
C LEU A 263 -10.28 5.69 -5.95
N GLU A 264 -10.32 4.40 -6.30
CA GLU A 264 -9.16 3.48 -6.16
C GLU A 264 -7.95 3.99 -6.97
N GLU A 265 -8.17 4.44 -8.20
CA GLU A 265 -7.13 4.96 -9.09
C GLU A 265 -6.55 6.28 -8.58
N ILE A 266 -7.35 7.23 -8.08
CA ILE A 266 -6.83 8.47 -7.51
C ILE A 266 -5.93 8.20 -6.29
N ASP A 267 -6.32 7.28 -5.41
CA ASP A 267 -5.49 6.90 -4.26
C ASP A 267 -4.15 6.30 -4.70
N SER A 268 -4.17 5.47 -5.77
CA SER A 268 -2.97 4.89 -6.37
C SER A 268 -2.08 5.95 -7.04
N ILE A 269 -2.69 6.85 -7.82
CA ILE A 269 -2.02 7.95 -8.51
C ILE A 269 -1.34 8.90 -7.52
N ASP A 270 -2.05 9.30 -6.45
CA ASP A 270 -1.50 10.24 -5.45
C ASP A 270 -0.28 9.65 -4.73
N GLN A 271 -0.28 8.33 -4.47
CA GLN A 271 0.88 7.61 -3.92
C GLN A 271 2.06 7.60 -4.90
N GLU A 272 1.81 7.30 -6.18
CA GLU A 272 2.86 7.26 -7.19
C GLU A 272 3.45 8.65 -7.48
N ILE A 273 2.61 9.68 -7.57
CA ILE A 273 3.04 11.08 -7.72
C ILE A 273 3.98 11.47 -6.58
N LYS A 274 3.64 11.10 -5.34
CA LYS A 274 4.48 11.37 -4.17
C LYS A 274 5.88 10.76 -4.32
N ILE A 275 5.96 9.48 -4.70
CA ILE A 275 7.23 8.76 -4.90
C ILE A 275 8.07 9.42 -6.01
N LEU A 276 7.45 9.76 -7.14
CA LEU A 276 8.16 10.37 -8.27
C LEU A 276 8.73 11.74 -7.92
N ARG A 277 7.99 12.56 -7.16
CA ARG A 277 8.45 13.88 -6.69
C ARG A 277 9.61 13.77 -5.70
N GLU A 278 9.54 12.84 -4.76
CA GLU A 278 10.62 12.59 -3.78
C GLU A 278 11.91 12.11 -4.47
N ARG A 279 11.78 11.26 -5.50
CA ARG A 279 12.91 10.82 -6.34
C ARG A 279 13.56 11.99 -7.06
N ASP A 280 12.78 12.86 -7.70
CA ASP A 280 13.31 13.97 -8.48
C ASP A 280 13.97 15.02 -7.57
N SER A 281 13.38 15.31 -6.41
CA SER A 281 13.96 16.19 -5.37
C SER A 281 15.30 15.64 -4.85
N SER A 282 15.39 14.32 -4.64
CA SER A 282 16.63 13.67 -4.20
C SER A 282 17.72 13.71 -5.27
N ARG A 283 17.33 13.61 -6.56
CA ARG A 283 18.26 13.72 -7.69
C ARG A 283 18.79 15.14 -7.86
N GLU A 284 17.94 16.15 -7.72
CA GLU A 284 18.33 17.57 -7.79
C GLU A 284 19.25 17.98 -6.63
N ALA A 285 18.94 17.53 -5.40
CA ALA A 285 19.81 17.73 -4.24
C ALA A 285 21.18 17.04 -4.39
N SER A 286 21.24 15.95 -5.16
CA SER A 286 22.49 15.24 -5.47
C SER A 286 23.33 15.96 -6.53
N THR A 287 22.70 16.66 -7.49
CA THR A 287 23.42 17.43 -8.51
C THR A 287 23.96 18.75 -8.01
N SER A 288 23.34 19.36 -6.99
CA SER A 288 23.83 20.61 -6.39
C SER A 288 24.95 20.42 -5.35
N ASN A 289 25.14 19.20 -4.81
CA ASN A 289 26.16 18.90 -3.79
C ASN A 289 27.39 18.13 -4.29
N SER A 290 27.62 18.05 -5.61
CA SER A 290 28.80 17.37 -6.15
C SER A 290 30.06 18.25 -6.20
N SER A 291 30.54 18.70 -5.04
CA SER A 291 31.96 18.52 -4.74
C SER A 291 32.11 17.14 -4.12
N ARG A 292 32.00 16.10 -4.95
CA ARG A 292 32.31 14.72 -4.55
C ARG A 292 33.79 14.71 -4.17
N GLN A 293 34.10 14.87 -2.89
CA GLN A 293 35.41 14.47 -2.40
C GLN A 293 35.53 12.99 -2.72
N GLU A 294 36.47 12.62 -3.60
CA GLU A 294 36.85 11.24 -3.83
C GLU A 294 37.17 10.64 -2.45
N ARG A 295 36.23 9.88 -1.89
CA ARG A 295 36.52 9.12 -0.68
C ARG A 295 37.59 8.12 -1.08
N PRO A 296 38.76 8.13 -0.42
CA PRO A 296 39.81 7.21 -0.79
C PRO A 296 39.28 5.78 -0.72
N PRO A 297 39.69 4.90 -1.66
CA PRO A 297 39.19 3.54 -1.73
C PRO A 297 39.36 2.85 -0.38
N VAL A 298 38.24 2.37 0.18
CA VAL A 298 38.22 1.72 1.49
C VAL A 298 38.87 0.35 1.33
N LYS A 299 40.00 0.13 2.01
CA LYS A 299 40.62 -1.19 2.07
C LYS A 299 39.84 -2.05 3.06
N PRO A 300 39.32 -3.22 2.67
CA PRO A 300 38.68 -4.13 3.61
C PRO A 300 39.70 -4.57 4.66
N PHE A 301 39.29 -4.61 5.93
CA PHE A 301 40.10 -5.11 7.03
C PHE A 301 39.32 -6.14 7.84
N ILE A 302 40.05 -7.06 8.48
CA ILE A 302 39.46 -8.07 9.37
C ILE A 302 39.62 -7.58 10.81
N LEU A 303 38.51 -7.56 11.57
CA LEU A 303 38.51 -7.26 12.99
C LEU A 303 38.60 -8.55 13.80
N THR A 304 39.74 -8.80 14.45
CA THR A 304 39.96 -10.03 15.24
C THR A 304 39.74 -9.79 16.72
N ARG A 305 39.34 -10.83 17.46
CA ARG A 305 39.13 -10.72 18.91
C ARG A 305 40.43 -10.54 19.69
N ASN A 306 41.48 -11.24 19.26
CA ASN A 306 42.78 -11.21 19.94
C ASN A 306 43.96 -11.03 18.97
N THR A 307 45.13 -10.78 19.55
CA THR A 307 46.39 -10.52 18.83
C THR A 307 46.95 -11.76 18.15
N ALA A 308 46.70 -12.96 18.71
CA ALA A 308 47.11 -14.23 18.11
C ALA A 308 46.38 -14.46 16.77
N GLN A 309 45.06 -14.25 16.75
CA GLN A 309 44.25 -14.30 15.53
C GLN A 309 44.70 -13.24 14.53
N ALA A 310 44.97 -12.00 14.97
CA ALA A 310 45.47 -10.94 14.08
C ALA A 310 46.75 -11.37 13.34
N LYS A 311 47.67 -12.04 14.04
CA LYS A 311 48.91 -12.56 13.47
C LYS A 311 48.68 -13.72 12.51
N VAL A 312 47.79 -14.67 12.85
CA VAL A 312 47.49 -15.83 12.01
C VAL A 312 46.79 -15.42 10.72
N PHE A 313 45.74 -14.58 10.82
CA PHE A 313 45.00 -14.10 9.65
C PHE A 313 45.86 -13.16 8.78
N GLY A 314 46.76 -12.37 9.39
CA GLY A 314 47.70 -11.53 8.66
C GLY A 314 48.86 -12.30 7.99
N ALA A 315 49.32 -13.42 8.59
CA ALA A 315 50.45 -14.19 8.07
C ALA A 315 50.14 -14.94 6.76
N GLY A 316 48.89 -15.34 6.54
CA GLY A 316 48.46 -16.04 5.31
C GLY A 316 48.26 -15.11 4.10
N TYR A 317 47.96 -13.83 4.33
CA TYR A 317 47.78 -12.82 3.29
C TYR A 317 48.35 -11.48 3.77
N PRO A 318 49.65 -11.19 3.53
CA PRO A 318 50.33 -9.99 4.02
C PRO A 318 49.71 -8.65 3.57
N SER A 319 48.85 -8.68 2.56
CA SER A 319 48.09 -7.51 2.05
C SER A 319 46.76 -7.27 2.78
N LEU A 320 46.35 -8.16 3.67
CA LEU A 320 45.09 -8.10 4.39
C LEU A 320 45.29 -7.38 5.73
N ALA A 321 44.87 -6.12 5.79
CA ALA A 321 44.92 -5.35 7.03
C ALA A 321 44.06 -6.05 8.09
N THR A 322 44.69 -6.51 9.17
CA THR A 322 44.01 -7.17 10.28
C THR A 322 44.31 -6.41 11.54
N MET A 323 43.28 -6.05 12.30
CA MET A 323 43.40 -5.22 13.50
C MET A 323 42.51 -5.82 14.60
N THR A 324 42.87 -5.64 15.87
CA THR A 324 42.04 -6.14 16.97
C THR A 324 40.86 -5.20 17.26
N VAL A 325 39.82 -5.73 17.91
CA VAL A 325 38.68 -4.92 18.41
C VAL A 325 39.18 -3.73 19.25
N SER A 326 40.17 -3.95 20.12
CA SER A 326 40.76 -2.90 20.96
C SER A 326 41.46 -1.82 20.13
N ASP A 327 42.31 -2.22 19.19
CA ASP A 327 43.04 -1.30 18.31
C ASP A 327 42.08 -0.45 17.46
N TRP A 328 40.96 -1.04 17.02
CA TRP A 328 39.91 -0.33 16.29
C TRP A 328 39.26 0.75 17.14
N TYR A 329 38.91 0.44 18.40
CA TYR A 329 38.36 1.42 19.33
C TYR A 329 39.34 2.56 19.60
N GLU A 330 40.62 2.25 19.80
CA GLU A 330 41.65 3.23 20.07
C GLU A 330 41.91 4.16 18.88
N GLN A 331 41.91 3.61 17.67
CA GLN A 331 42.03 4.37 16.43
C GLN A 331 40.84 5.33 16.26
N HIS A 332 39.60 4.85 16.43
CA HIS A 332 38.40 5.69 16.26
C HIS A 332 38.25 6.74 17.37
N ARG A 333 38.72 6.43 18.59
CA ARG A 333 38.84 7.40 19.69
C ARG A 333 39.83 8.52 19.35
N LYS A 334 40.99 8.19 18.77
CA LYS A 334 42.03 9.16 18.38
C LYS A 334 41.57 10.10 17.26
N TYR A 335 40.79 9.61 16.30
CA TYR A 335 40.26 10.41 15.19
C TYR A 335 38.92 11.11 15.50
N GLY A 336 38.43 11.03 16.75
CA GLY A 336 37.19 11.69 17.16
C GLY A 336 35.93 11.20 16.43
N ALA A 337 36.00 10.02 15.81
CA ALA A 337 34.95 9.47 14.96
C ALA A 337 33.98 8.53 15.71
N LEU A 338 34.16 8.38 17.02
CA LEU A 338 33.28 7.56 17.86
C LEU A 338 32.08 8.42 18.29
N PRO A 339 30.84 8.02 17.98
CA PRO A 339 29.67 8.73 18.48
C PRO A 339 29.68 8.71 20.00
N ASP A 340 29.48 9.86 20.63
CA ASP A 340 29.33 10.02 22.08
C ASP A 340 28.01 9.37 22.53
N GLN A 341 27.92 8.05 22.43
CA GLN A 341 26.81 7.28 22.97
C GLN A 341 27.07 7.05 24.45
N GLY A 342 26.91 8.10 25.26
CA GLY A 342 26.55 8.06 26.68
C GLY A 342 26.93 6.81 27.48
N ILE A 343 28.19 6.36 27.44
CA ILE A 343 28.67 5.29 28.29
C ILE A 343 28.93 5.92 29.66
N ALA A 344 28.12 5.57 30.65
CA ALA A 344 28.32 5.99 32.02
C ALA A 344 29.78 5.69 32.44
N LYS A 345 30.43 6.68 33.07
CA LYS A 345 31.79 6.50 33.61
C LYS A 345 31.74 5.44 34.70
N ALA A 346 31.96 4.19 34.32
CA ALA A 346 32.07 3.08 35.25
C ALA A 346 33.31 3.27 36.14
N THR A 347 33.16 3.01 37.42
CA THR A 347 34.19 3.13 38.44
C THR A 347 35.23 1.99 38.30
N PRO A 348 36.49 2.18 38.76
CA PRO A 348 37.52 1.14 38.68
C PRO A 348 37.15 -0.22 39.32
N GLU A 349 36.20 -0.24 40.26
CA GLU A 349 35.68 -1.49 40.83
C GLU A 349 34.75 -2.26 39.88
N GLU A 350 33.97 -1.56 39.05
CA GLU A 350 33.08 -2.18 38.08
C GLU A 350 33.87 -2.89 36.98
N PHE A 351 35.03 -2.33 36.58
CA PHE A 351 35.96 -2.99 35.65
C PHE A 351 36.58 -4.27 36.23
N ARG A 352 36.93 -4.28 37.53
CA ARG A 352 37.47 -5.49 38.19
C ARG A 352 36.44 -6.61 38.29
N LYS A 353 35.19 -6.28 38.63
CA LYS A 353 34.09 -7.25 38.65
C LYS A 353 33.78 -7.81 37.26
N ALA A 354 33.79 -6.96 36.23
CA ALA A 354 33.59 -7.41 34.86
C ALA A 354 34.69 -8.38 34.39
N ALA A 355 35.95 -8.12 34.75
CA ALA A 355 37.07 -9.01 34.42
C ALA A 355 36.97 -10.38 35.11
N GLN A 356 36.60 -10.42 36.40
CA GLN A 356 36.38 -11.69 37.12
C GLN A 356 35.20 -12.49 36.57
N GLN A 357 34.12 -11.83 36.18
CA GLN A 357 32.99 -12.49 35.52
C GLN A 357 33.35 -13.04 34.14
N GLN A 358 34.29 -12.41 33.45
CA GLN A 358 34.80 -12.87 32.16
C GLN A 358 35.66 -14.11 32.32
N GLU A 359 36.55 -14.17 33.31
CA GLU A 359 37.34 -15.36 33.63
C GLU A 359 36.44 -16.55 34.01
N GLU A 360 35.41 -16.34 34.84
CA GLU A 360 34.43 -17.39 35.19
C GLU A 360 33.57 -17.86 33.99
N GLN A 361 33.34 -16.98 33.01
CA GLN A 361 32.64 -17.34 31.76
C GLN A 361 33.55 -18.14 30.82
N GLU A 362 34.83 -17.76 30.69
CA GLU A 362 35.80 -18.49 29.88
C GLU A 362 36.05 -19.90 30.44
N GLU A 363 36.17 -20.07 31.76
CA GLU A 363 36.29 -21.40 32.39
C GLU A 363 35.05 -22.28 32.14
N LYS A 364 33.84 -21.71 32.21
CA LYS A 364 32.60 -22.45 31.90
C LYS A 364 32.48 -22.82 30.42
N GLU A 365 32.91 -21.95 29.52
CA GLU A 365 32.93 -22.26 28.08
C GLU A 365 33.94 -23.36 27.77
N GLU A 366 35.11 -23.40 28.44
CA GLU A 366 36.07 -24.50 28.29
C GLU A 366 35.54 -25.83 28.84
N GLU A 367 34.89 -25.84 30.01
CA GLU A 367 34.25 -27.05 30.58
C GLU A 367 33.14 -27.61 29.68
N ASP A 368 32.28 -26.74 29.12
CA ASP A 368 31.19 -27.18 28.24
C ASP A 368 31.74 -27.76 26.93
N ASN A 369 32.87 -27.22 26.43
CA ASN A 369 33.58 -27.71 25.25
C ASN A 369 34.22 -29.09 25.49
N GLU A 370 34.80 -29.31 26.67
CA GLU A 370 35.37 -30.61 27.05
C GLU A 370 34.27 -31.67 27.21
N GLN A 371 33.13 -31.32 27.82
CA GLN A 371 31.97 -32.20 27.90
C GLN A 371 31.34 -32.52 26.54
N THR A 372 31.35 -31.57 25.60
CA THR A 372 30.86 -31.83 24.23
C THR A 372 31.77 -32.79 23.48
N LEU A 373 33.09 -32.64 23.64
CA LEU A 373 34.07 -33.56 23.06
C LEU A 373 33.95 -34.99 23.62
N HIS A 374 33.69 -35.13 24.92
CA HIS A 374 33.48 -36.44 25.55
C HIS A 374 32.23 -37.13 25.01
N ARG A 375 31.09 -36.42 24.98
CA ARG A 375 29.83 -36.94 24.40
C ARG A 375 29.97 -37.34 22.92
N ALA A 376 30.75 -36.59 22.14
CA ALA A 376 30.99 -36.91 20.74
C ALA A 376 31.79 -38.22 20.57
N ARG A 377 32.77 -38.47 21.45
CA ARG A 377 33.55 -39.73 21.45
C ARG A 377 32.68 -40.92 21.87
N GLU A 378 31.89 -40.79 22.94
CA GLU A 378 30.96 -41.83 23.38
C GLU A 378 29.92 -42.17 22.30
N TRP A 379 29.48 -41.16 21.53
CA TRP A 379 28.55 -41.36 20.43
C TRP A 379 29.19 -42.10 19.24
N ASP A 380 30.48 -41.91 19.00
CA ASP A 380 31.24 -42.67 17.99
C ASP A 380 31.41 -44.13 18.41
N ASP A 381 31.85 -44.39 19.65
CA ASP A 381 31.99 -45.75 20.20
C ASP A 381 30.65 -46.52 20.20
N TRP A 382 29.54 -45.82 20.47
CA TRP A 382 28.21 -46.42 20.39
C TRP A 382 27.81 -46.81 18.95
N LYS A 383 28.14 -45.99 17.95
CA LYS A 383 27.85 -46.29 16.54
C LYS A 383 28.66 -47.49 16.03
N ASP A 384 29.88 -47.67 16.51
CA ASP A 384 30.73 -48.81 16.14
C ASP A 384 30.16 -50.14 16.65
N THR A 385 29.47 -50.12 17.79
CA THR A 385 28.78 -51.30 18.35
C THR A 385 27.35 -51.48 17.84
N HIS A 386 26.77 -50.47 17.18
CA HIS A 386 25.39 -50.48 16.67
C HIS A 386 25.30 -50.10 15.18
N PRO A 387 25.68 -51.00 14.25
CA PRO A 387 25.65 -50.75 12.82
C PRO A 387 24.25 -50.40 12.31
N ARG A 388 24.18 -49.51 11.34
CA ARG A 388 22.92 -49.12 10.68
C ARG A 388 22.22 -50.38 10.11
N GLY A 389 21.00 -50.64 10.57
CA GLY A 389 20.18 -51.76 10.10
C GLY A 389 20.07 -52.97 11.04
N TYR A 390 20.64 -52.90 12.25
CA TYR A 390 20.60 -53.98 13.24
C TYR A 390 19.17 -54.43 13.64
N GLY A 391 18.13 -53.62 13.40
CA GLY A 391 16.74 -53.89 13.80
C GLY A 391 15.73 -54.23 12.69
N ASN A 392 16.08 -54.17 11.39
CA ASN A 392 15.08 -54.31 10.31
C ASN A 392 15.39 -55.46 9.34
N ARG A 393 15.55 -56.68 9.89
CA ARG A 393 15.81 -57.91 9.10
C ARG A 393 14.65 -58.91 9.12
N GLN A 394 13.49 -58.56 9.69
CA GLN A 394 12.35 -59.47 9.88
C GLN A 394 11.04 -59.03 9.20
N ASN A 395 11.05 -57.97 8.37
CA ASN A 395 9.86 -57.58 7.59
C ASN A 395 10.18 -57.62 6.10
N MET A 396 10.35 -58.84 5.58
CA MET A 396 10.27 -59.14 4.15
C MET A 396 9.14 -60.17 4.00
N GLY A 397 7.92 -59.66 3.83
CA GLY A 397 6.68 -60.41 3.63
C GLY A 397 5.63 -59.50 3.04
#